data_AF-A0A0K2W0W9-F1
#
_entry.id   AF-A0A0K2W0W9-F1
#
_cell.length_a   1.000
_cell.length_b   1.000
_cell.length_c   1.000
_cell.angle_alpha   90.00
_cell.angle_beta   90.00
_cell.angle_gamma   90.00
#
_symmetry.space_group_name_H-M   'P 1'
#
loop_
_entity.id
_entity.type
_entity.pdbx_description
1 polymer ?
#
loop_
_entity_poly.entity_id
_entity_poly.type
_entity_poly.pdbx_seq_one_letter_code
_entity_poly.pdbx_strand_id
1 'polypeptide(L)'
;MPRNGARETNDGFRLHIHQQEIRQVVGRICEKFGPDYWRECDETGAATLFDGGERGAREATMAKYFASEAAWEAAEAAMTTFGGYGFASAYHVECKWRETRLFRTAPISNNLVLAQVAQHILGMPRS
;
A
#
# COMPACT_ATOMS: atom_id res chain seq x y z
N MET A 1 -34.60 -12.99 -22.43
CA MET A 1 -34.83 -13.36 -21.01
C MET A 1 -33.64 -12.88 -20.19
N PRO A 2 -33.81 -11.99 -19.20
CA PRO A 2 -32.69 -11.47 -18.41
C PRO A 2 -32.39 -12.42 -17.24
N ARG A 3 -31.12 -12.84 -17.09
CA ARG A 3 -30.66 -13.52 -15.87
C ARG A 3 -30.29 -12.45 -14.83
N ASN A 4 -31.21 -12.28 -13.89
CA ASN A 4 -30.99 -11.58 -12.63
C ASN A 4 -30.17 -12.49 -11.71
N GLY A 5 -29.12 -11.97 -11.09
CA GLY A 5 -28.22 -12.76 -10.24
C GLY A 5 -27.12 -11.90 -9.63
N ALA A 6 -27.50 -10.77 -9.03
CA ALA A 6 -26.62 -10.05 -8.13
C ALA A 6 -26.28 -10.98 -6.96
N ARG A 7 -25.00 -11.35 -6.83
CA ARG A 7 -24.49 -12.05 -5.64
C ARG A 7 -24.46 -11.03 -4.50
N GLU A 8 -25.34 -11.21 -3.52
CA GLU A 8 -25.22 -10.57 -2.21
C GLU A 8 -23.92 -11.06 -1.55
N THR A 9 -22.89 -10.21 -1.51
CA THR A 9 -21.72 -10.43 -0.67
C THR A 9 -21.98 -9.77 0.68
N ASN A 10 -22.63 -10.48 1.59
CA ASN A 10 -22.78 -10.08 2.99
C ASN A 10 -21.85 -10.93 3.88
N ASP A 11 -20.54 -10.72 3.74
CA ASP A 11 -19.56 -11.21 4.70
C ASP A 11 -19.27 -10.05 5.65
N GLY A 12 -19.67 -10.19 6.93
CA GLY A 12 -19.61 -9.16 7.98
C GLY A 12 -18.20 -8.69 8.39
N PHE A 13 -17.22 -8.75 7.49
CA PHE A 13 -15.88 -8.24 7.67
C PHE A 13 -15.86 -6.71 7.54
N ARG A 14 -15.62 -6.04 8.67
CA ARG A 14 -15.49 -4.58 8.74
C ARG A 14 -14.03 -4.22 8.94
N LEU A 15 -13.46 -3.49 7.98
CA LEU A 15 -12.10 -2.96 8.09
C LEU A 15 -11.98 -2.04 9.31
N HIS A 16 -10.84 -2.08 10.01
CA HIS A 16 -10.53 -1.15 11.10
C HIS A 16 -10.46 0.30 10.58
N ILE A 17 -10.65 1.31 11.43
CA ILE A 17 -10.77 2.72 11.02
C ILE A 17 -9.58 3.15 10.11
N HIS A 18 -8.36 2.80 10.51
CA HIS A 18 -7.14 3.09 9.74
C HIS A 18 -7.11 2.35 8.41
N GLN A 19 -7.57 1.11 8.36
CA GLN A 19 -7.64 0.33 7.11
C GLN A 19 -8.69 0.90 6.15
N GLN A 20 -9.78 1.45 6.67
CA GLN A 20 -10.78 2.17 5.87
C GLN A 20 -10.20 3.46 5.31
N GLU A 21 -9.49 4.24 6.14
CA GLU A 21 -8.80 5.47 5.72
C GLU A 21 -7.76 5.18 4.64
N ILE A 22 -6.92 4.16 4.85
CA ILE A 22 -5.93 3.70 3.87
C ILE A 22 -6.62 3.27 2.58
N ARG A 23 -7.68 2.46 2.65
CA ARG A 23 -8.44 2.02 1.47
C ARG A 23 -9.06 3.20 0.72
N GLN A 24 -9.61 4.19 1.42
CA GLN A 24 -10.19 5.39 0.81
C GLN A 24 -9.10 6.28 0.17
N VAL A 25 -7.94 6.42 0.82
CA VAL A 25 -6.80 7.17 0.26
C VAL A 25 -6.26 6.47 -0.98
N VAL A 26 -6.00 5.16 -0.90
CA VAL A 26 -5.56 4.34 -2.03
C VAL A 26 -6.60 4.38 -3.15
N GLY A 27 -7.88 4.24 -2.84
CA GLY A 27 -8.97 4.36 -3.80
C GLY A 27 -8.96 5.69 -4.55
N ARG A 28 -8.85 6.82 -3.83
CA ARG A 28 -8.75 8.16 -4.44
C ARG A 28 -7.49 8.36 -5.27
N ILE A 29 -6.38 7.72 -4.92
CA ILE A 29 -5.15 7.73 -5.73
C ILE A 29 -5.38 6.92 -6.99
N CYS A 30 -5.90 5.70 -6.88
CA CYS A 30 -6.18 4.82 -8.02
C CYS A 30 -7.25 5.37 -8.96
N GLU A 31 -8.23 6.15 -8.48
CA GLU A 31 -9.20 6.86 -9.33
C GLU A 31 -8.53 7.83 -10.32
N LYS A 32 -7.39 8.40 -9.95
CA LYS A 32 -6.59 9.26 -10.84
C LYS A 32 -5.77 8.47 -11.84
N PHE A 33 -5.59 7.16 -11.61
CA PHE A 33 -4.62 6.30 -12.28
C PHE A 33 -5.24 4.92 -12.55
N GLY A 34 -6.12 4.87 -13.55
CA GLY A 34 -6.88 3.67 -13.93
C GLY A 34 -6.00 2.48 -14.36
N PRO A 35 -6.59 1.30 -14.60
CA PRO A 35 -5.84 0.09 -14.96
C PRO A 35 -5.01 0.25 -16.25
N ASP A 36 -5.46 1.10 -17.18
CA ASP A 36 -4.75 1.38 -18.43
C ASP A 36 -3.61 2.39 -18.25
N TYR A 37 -3.66 3.22 -17.20
CA TYR A 37 -2.64 4.24 -16.91
C TYR A 37 -1.27 3.61 -16.63
N TRP A 38 -1.23 2.58 -15.79
CA TRP A 38 0.04 1.91 -15.46
C TRP A 38 0.63 1.17 -16.66
N ARG A 39 -0.24 0.62 -17.52
CA ARG A 39 0.16 -0.02 -18.77
C ARG A 39 0.75 1.00 -19.75
N GLU A 40 0.10 2.15 -19.91
CA GLU A 40 0.58 3.24 -20.74
C GLU A 40 1.91 3.80 -20.24
N CYS A 41 2.09 3.94 -18.91
CA CYS A 41 3.36 4.37 -18.31
C CYS A 41 4.53 3.39 -18.53
N ASP A 42 4.28 2.08 -18.46
CA ASP A 42 5.28 1.05 -18.76
C ASP A 42 5.64 1.01 -20.25
N GLU A 43 4.65 1.16 -21.13
CA GLU A 43 4.83 1.13 -22.58
C GLU A 43 5.57 2.37 -23.11
N THR A 44 5.34 3.54 -22.50
CA THR A 44 5.90 4.82 -22.94
C THR A 44 7.14 5.24 -22.16
N GLY A 45 7.49 4.52 -21.08
CA GLY A 45 8.49 4.97 -20.11
C GLY A 45 8.06 6.20 -19.30
N ALA A 46 6.78 6.59 -19.38
CA ALA A 46 6.20 7.77 -18.73
C ALA A 46 6.09 7.67 -17.21
N ALA A 47 6.51 6.56 -16.58
CA ALA A 47 6.79 6.57 -15.15
C ALA A 47 7.80 7.70 -14.78
N THR A 48 8.67 8.06 -15.72
CA THR A 48 9.57 9.24 -15.62
C THR A 48 8.85 10.58 -15.82
N LEU A 49 7.67 10.64 -16.44
CA LEU A 49 6.88 11.88 -16.61
C LEU A 49 6.15 12.33 -15.33
N PHE A 50 6.18 11.52 -14.26
CA PHE A 50 5.84 11.98 -12.90
C PHE A 50 6.98 12.81 -12.25
N ASP A 51 8.06 13.10 -13.00
CA ASP A 51 9.08 14.13 -12.71
C ASP A 51 8.54 15.57 -12.87
N GLY A 52 7.24 15.78 -12.65
CA GLY A 52 6.62 17.09 -12.45
C GLY A 52 7.04 17.74 -11.11
N GLY A 53 8.35 17.82 -10.86
CA GLY A 53 8.98 18.49 -9.73
C GLY A 53 8.85 17.82 -8.36
N GLU A 54 9.36 18.51 -7.33
CA GLU A 54 9.42 18.07 -5.93
C GLU A 54 8.08 17.60 -5.32
N ARG A 55 6.93 17.97 -5.92
CA ARG A 55 5.59 17.63 -5.42
C ARG A 55 5.20 16.18 -5.72
N GLY A 56 5.68 15.56 -6.80
CA GLY A 56 5.41 14.13 -7.03
C GLY A 56 6.13 13.24 -6.02
N ALA A 57 7.40 13.58 -5.76
CA ALA A 57 8.30 12.79 -4.92
C ALA A 57 7.88 12.77 -3.44
N ARG A 58 7.40 13.89 -2.88
CA ARG A 58 6.96 14.00 -1.48
C ARG A 58 5.75 13.10 -1.21
N GLU A 59 4.70 13.23 -2.02
CA GLU A 59 3.46 12.49 -1.91
C GLU A 59 3.68 10.99 -2.14
N ALA A 60 4.49 10.62 -3.14
CA ALA A 60 4.85 9.23 -3.40
C ALA A 60 5.63 8.60 -2.23
N THR A 61 6.55 9.35 -1.64
CA THR A 61 7.35 8.90 -0.48
C THR A 61 6.46 8.66 0.74
N MET A 62 5.53 9.58 1.04
CA MET A 62 4.55 9.38 2.11
C MET A 62 3.62 8.19 1.82
N ALA A 63 3.13 8.05 0.59
CA ALA A 63 2.28 6.93 0.18
C ALA A 63 2.99 5.57 0.36
N LYS A 64 4.28 5.49 -0.02
CA LYS A 64 5.10 4.29 0.19
C LYS A 64 5.19 3.92 1.67
N TYR A 65 5.44 4.89 2.55
CA TYR A 65 5.52 4.66 3.98
C TYR A 65 4.20 4.10 4.52
N PHE A 66 3.08 4.77 4.24
CA PHE A 66 1.76 4.31 4.69
C PHE A 66 1.42 2.92 4.15
N ALA A 67 1.67 2.64 2.88
CA ALA A 67 1.42 1.33 2.29
C ALA A 67 2.25 0.22 2.98
N SER A 68 3.51 0.50 3.31
CA SER A 68 4.38 -0.48 3.97
C SER A 68 3.95 -0.80 5.42
N GLU A 69 3.54 0.20 6.20
CA GLU A 69 3.04 -0.01 7.56
C GLU A 69 1.67 -0.71 7.53
N ALA A 70 0.77 -0.30 6.63
CA ALA A 70 -0.53 -0.92 6.45
C ALA A 70 -0.42 -2.41 6.07
N ALA A 71 0.49 -2.74 5.15
CA ALA A 71 0.73 -4.12 4.74
C ALA A 71 1.25 -4.96 5.91
N TRP A 72 2.20 -4.41 6.69
CA TRP A 72 2.73 -5.06 7.88
C TRP A 72 1.64 -5.35 8.92
N GLU A 73 0.81 -4.35 9.26
CA GLU A 73 -0.29 -4.52 10.21
C GLU A 73 -1.32 -5.55 9.75
N ALA A 74 -1.69 -5.52 8.46
CA ALA A 74 -2.61 -6.48 7.89
C ALA A 74 -2.06 -7.92 7.94
N ALA A 75 -0.76 -8.08 7.65
CA ALA A 75 -0.11 -9.39 7.71
C ALA A 75 0.03 -9.91 9.15
N GLU A 76 0.37 -9.05 10.11
CA GLU A 76 0.40 -9.40 11.54
C GLU A 76 -0.97 -9.83 12.06
N ALA A 77 -2.03 -9.10 11.67
CA ALA A 77 -3.41 -9.46 12.01
C ALA A 77 -3.79 -10.83 11.42
N ALA A 78 -3.41 -11.10 10.17
CA ALA A 78 -3.63 -12.40 9.52
C ALA A 78 -2.87 -13.52 10.24
N MET A 79 -1.58 -13.35 10.54
CA MET A 79 -0.79 -14.32 11.32
C MET A 79 -1.44 -14.64 12.66
N THR A 80 -1.88 -13.61 13.39
CA THR A 80 -2.54 -13.77 14.70
C THR A 80 -3.88 -14.50 14.56
N THR A 81 -4.68 -14.17 13.55
CA THR A 81 -6.00 -14.76 13.32
C THR A 81 -5.92 -16.25 12.99
N PHE A 82 -4.96 -16.65 12.17
CA PHE A 82 -4.78 -18.05 11.77
C PHE A 82 -3.97 -18.87 12.80
N GLY A 83 -3.32 -18.22 13.77
CA GLY A 83 -2.52 -18.88 14.80
C GLY A 83 -1.46 -19.78 14.19
N GLY A 84 -1.36 -21.03 14.66
CA GLY A 84 -0.43 -22.01 14.11
C GLY A 84 -0.61 -22.30 12.62
N TYR A 85 -1.82 -22.17 12.09
CA TYR A 85 -2.09 -22.34 10.65
C TYR A 85 -1.51 -21.21 9.81
N GLY A 86 -1.21 -20.05 10.40
CA GLY A 86 -0.56 -18.95 9.71
C GLY A 86 0.85 -19.31 9.21
N PHE A 87 1.48 -20.33 9.79
CA PHE A 87 2.79 -20.85 9.35
C PHE A 87 2.69 -21.99 8.32
N ALA A 88 1.48 -22.49 8.05
CA ALA A 88 1.31 -23.61 7.14
C ALA A 88 1.33 -23.13 5.69
N SER A 89 2.21 -23.74 4.89
CA SER A 89 2.40 -23.40 3.47
C SER A 89 1.13 -23.52 2.62
N ALA A 90 0.12 -24.26 3.08
CA ALA A 90 -1.16 -24.38 2.40
C ALA A 90 -1.98 -23.08 2.38
N TYR A 91 -1.75 -22.16 3.31
CA TYR A 91 -2.49 -20.89 3.42
C TYR A 91 -1.68 -19.67 2.95
N HIS A 92 -0.37 -19.82 2.74
CA HIS A 92 0.55 -18.78 2.24
C HIS A 92 0.59 -17.48 3.06
N VAL A 93 0.03 -17.46 4.26
CA VAL A 93 0.00 -16.29 5.16
C VAL A 93 1.42 -15.93 5.57
N GLU A 94 2.25 -16.93 5.88
CA GLU A 94 3.65 -16.77 6.22
C GLU A 94 4.47 -16.17 5.07
N CYS A 95 4.12 -16.49 3.82
CA CYS A 95 4.79 -15.92 2.66
C CYS A 95 4.51 -14.43 2.55
N LYS A 96 3.22 -14.04 2.62
CA LYS A 96 2.82 -12.64 2.56
C LYS A 96 3.37 -11.84 3.74
N TRP A 97 3.36 -12.43 4.93
CA TRP A 97 3.97 -11.82 6.11
C TRP A 97 5.45 -11.48 5.91
N ARG A 98 6.26 -12.42 5.39
CA ARG A 98 7.67 -12.15 5.06
C ARG A 98 7.84 -11.07 4.00
N GLU A 99 7.00 -11.06 2.96
CA GLU A 99 7.05 -10.03 1.92
C GLU A 99 6.80 -8.64 2.49
N THR A 100 5.82 -8.48 3.40
CA THR A 100 5.54 -7.15 3.98
C THR A 100 6.70 -6.58 4.81
N ARG A 101 7.53 -7.45 5.39
CA ARG A 101 8.75 -7.03 6.08
C ARG A 101 9.73 -6.33 5.14
N LEU A 102 9.82 -6.79 3.89
CA LEU A 102 10.70 -6.20 2.88
C LEU A 102 10.31 -4.76 2.57
N PHE A 103 9.01 -4.44 2.52
CA PHE A 103 8.57 -3.08 2.20
C PHE A 103 8.96 -2.03 3.24
N ARG A 104 9.27 -2.45 4.48
CA ARG A 104 9.77 -1.55 5.53
C ARG A 104 11.25 -1.20 5.37
N THR A 105 12.01 -2.01 4.63
CA THR A 105 13.46 -1.86 4.45
C THR A 105 13.85 -1.44 3.04
N ALA A 106 13.16 -1.95 2.03
CA ALA A 106 13.41 -1.70 0.62
C ALA A 106 12.18 -1.08 -0.08
N PRO A 107 12.36 -0.32 -1.17
CA PRO A 107 13.63 0.10 -1.79
C PRO A 107 14.38 1.17 -0.98
N ILE A 108 13.68 1.87 -0.09
CA ILE A 108 14.23 2.79 0.91
C ILE A 108 13.60 2.43 2.26
N SER A 109 14.36 2.49 3.34
CA SER A 109 13.85 2.16 4.68
C SER A 109 12.84 3.19 5.17
N ASN A 110 11.88 2.77 5.99
CA ASN A 110 10.87 3.68 6.54
C ASN A 110 11.48 4.81 7.39
N ASN A 111 12.59 4.55 8.06
CA ASN A 111 13.32 5.59 8.80
C ASN A 111 13.88 6.67 7.87
N LEU A 112 14.39 6.29 6.70
CA LEU A 112 14.87 7.24 5.69
C LEU A 112 13.72 8.03 5.07
N VAL A 113 12.57 7.40 4.84
CA VAL A 113 11.36 8.11 4.42
C VAL A 113 10.97 9.18 5.45
N LEU A 114 10.92 8.82 6.74
CA LEU A 114 10.59 9.78 7.81
C LEU A 114 11.61 10.91 7.89
N ALA A 115 12.91 10.62 7.72
CA ALA A 115 13.96 11.64 7.68
C ALA A 115 13.80 12.59 6.47
N GLN A 116 13.43 12.05 5.30
CA GLN A 116 13.15 12.86 4.11
C GLN A 116 11.92 13.75 4.32
N VAL A 117 10.85 13.24 4.93
CA VAL A 117 9.67 14.03 5.30
C VAL A 117 10.05 15.14 6.29
N ALA A 118 10.83 14.83 7.33
CA ALA A 118 11.28 15.81 8.31
C ALA A 118 12.09 16.95 7.67
N GLN A 119 13.02 16.64 6.76
CA GLN A 119 13.87 17.63 6.11
C GLN A 119 13.12 18.43 5.04
N HIS A 120 12.43 17.74 4.12
CA HIS A 120 11.91 18.35 2.90
C HIS A 120 10.47 18.86 3.02
N ILE A 121 9.71 18.34 3.97
CA ILE A 121 8.31 18.76 4.20
C ILE A 121 8.22 19.63 5.45
N LEU A 122 8.86 19.24 6.55
CA LEU A 122 8.78 19.95 7.83
C LEU A 122 9.91 20.99 8.05
N GLY A 123 10.92 21.03 7.19
CA GLY A 123 12.02 22.00 7.27
C GLY A 123 12.94 21.80 8.49
N MET A 124 12.97 20.60 9.06
CA MET A 124 13.80 20.29 10.22
C MET A 124 15.29 20.21 9.83
N PRO A 125 16.21 20.65 10.70
CA PRO A 125 17.65 20.54 10.43
C PRO A 125 18.09 19.08 10.36
N ARG A 126 19.12 18.79 9.54
CA ARG A 126 19.80 17.50 9.58
C ARG A 126 20.53 17.34 10.91
N SER A 127 20.21 16.28 11.64
CA SER A 127 20.98 15.77 12.78
C SER A 127 22.15 14.93 12.31
#